data_AF-A0A3D0PH21-F1
#
_entry.id   AF-A0A3D0PH21-F1
#
_cell.length_a   1.000
_cell.length_b   1.000
_cell.length_c   1.000
_cell.angle_alpha   90.00
_cell.angle_beta   90.00
_cell.angle_gamma   90.00
#
_symmetry.space_group_name_H-M   'P 1'
#
loop_
_entity.id
_entity.type
_entity.pdbx_description
1 polymer ?
#
loop_
_entity_poly.entity_id
_entity_poly.type
_entity_poly.pdbx_seq_one_letter_code
_entity_poly.pdbx_strand_id
1 'polypeptide(L)'
;MRPVALQELKQLGDGKHWNVEQQLSELDSIGPVKGWLKALHRGDDLWLEAEATATVELICDRGLKSYPQPLEARVSEVIGLQSR
;
A
#
# COMPACT_ATOMS: atom_id res chain seq x y z
N MET A 1 7.42 4.72 5.88
CA MET A 1 8.14 4.96 4.59
C MET A 1 8.63 6.40 4.48
N ARG A 2 9.57 6.71 3.58
CA ARG A 2 10.01 8.10 3.29
C ARG A 2 9.59 8.50 1.86
N PRO A 3 9.29 9.79 1.61
CA PRO A 3 9.03 10.28 0.26
C PRO A 3 10.21 9.95 -0.68
N VAL A 4 9.90 9.64 -1.94
CA VAL A 4 10.89 9.42 -3.00
C VAL A 4 10.68 10.46 -4.10
N ALA A 5 11.76 11.10 -4.53
CA ALA A 5 11.68 12.10 -5.59
C ALA A 5 11.38 11.44 -6.94
N LEU A 6 10.50 12.03 -7.74
CA LEU A 6 10.18 11.50 -9.07
C LEU A 6 11.41 11.39 -9.98
N GLN A 7 12.37 12.31 -9.83
CA GLN A 7 13.62 12.27 -10.57
C GLN A 7 14.49 11.05 -10.21
N GLU A 8 14.47 10.61 -8.94
CA GLU A 8 15.13 9.36 -8.50
C GLU A 8 14.46 8.16 -9.17
N LEU A 9 13.11 8.11 -9.14
CA LEU A 9 12.37 7.02 -9.80
C LEU A 9 12.63 6.94 -11.30
N LYS A 10 12.75 8.09 -11.98
CA LYS A 10 13.10 8.16 -13.41
C LYS A 10 14.47 7.57 -13.71
N GLN A 11 15.43 7.69 -12.79
CA GLN A 11 16.80 7.17 -12.97
C GLN A 11 16.89 5.65 -12.73
N LEU A 12 15.93 5.06 -12.01
CA LEU A 12 15.97 3.64 -11.65
C LEU A 12 15.57 2.69 -12.80
N GLY A 13 15.05 3.21 -13.91
CA GLY A 13 14.70 2.43 -15.11
C GLY A 13 13.51 1.49 -14.88
N ASP A 14 13.71 0.41 -14.13
CA ASP A 14 12.71 -0.61 -13.78
C ASP A 14 11.80 -0.19 -12.61
N GLY A 15 11.99 1.04 -12.11
CA GLY A 15 11.24 1.60 -11.00
C GLY A 15 11.78 1.19 -9.64
N LYS A 16 10.96 1.36 -8.61
CA LYS A 16 11.31 1.04 -7.23
C LYS A 16 10.27 0.12 -6.63
N HIS A 17 10.75 -0.84 -5.85
CA HIS A 17 9.93 -1.80 -5.12
C HIS A 17 10.14 -1.55 -3.62
N TRP A 18 9.04 -1.49 -2.87
CA TRP A 18 9.06 -1.47 -1.41
C TRP A 18 8.27 -2.64 -0.86
N ASN A 19 8.85 -3.34 0.12
CA ASN A 19 8.09 -4.21 0.99
C ASN A 19 7.39 -3.37 2.06
N VAL A 20 6.15 -3.69 2.34
CA VAL A 20 5.33 -3.08 3.38
C VAL A 20 5.23 -4.08 4.52
N GLU A 21 5.65 -3.68 5.71
CA GLU A 21 5.33 -4.35 6.97
C GLU A 21 5.16 -3.23 8.01
N GLN A 22 3.91 -2.80 8.21
CA GLN A 22 3.60 -1.63 9.04
C GLN A 22 2.35 -1.89 9.87
N GLN A 23 2.38 -1.49 11.14
CA GLN A 23 1.18 -1.37 11.97
C GLN A 23 0.51 -0.02 11.68
N LEU A 24 -0.79 -0.02 11.39
CA LEU A 24 -1.55 1.21 11.20
C LEU A 24 -2.03 1.70 12.56
N SER A 25 -1.35 2.69 13.15
CA SER A 25 -1.61 3.18 14.50
C SER A 25 -2.97 3.85 14.68
N GLU A 26 -3.64 4.24 13.59
CA GLU A 26 -5.00 4.82 13.64
C GLU A 26 -6.10 3.75 13.54
N LEU A 27 -5.74 2.49 13.29
CA LEU A 27 -6.65 1.37 13.06
C LEU A 27 -6.27 0.18 13.95
N ASP A 28 -6.54 0.31 15.25
CA ASP A 28 -6.13 -0.66 16.28
C ASP A 28 -6.72 -2.07 16.08
N SER A 29 -7.85 -2.20 15.38
CA SER A 29 -8.46 -3.49 15.07
C SER A 29 -7.81 -4.21 13.88
N ILE A 30 -6.90 -3.57 13.16
CA ILE A 30 -6.19 -4.15 12.03
C ILE A 30 -4.79 -4.56 12.48
N GLY A 31 -4.44 -5.83 12.29
CA GLY A 31 -3.09 -6.33 12.52
C GLY A 31 -2.07 -5.72 11.56
N PRO A 32 -0.79 -6.10 11.66
CA PRO A 32 0.25 -5.55 10.79
C PRO A 32 -0.08 -5.76 9.30
N VAL A 33 -0.08 -4.67 8.53
CA VAL A 33 -0.27 -4.69 7.09
C VAL A 33 1.02 -5.16 6.43
N LYS A 34 0.92 -6.20 5.62
CA LYS A 34 2.04 -6.82 4.91
C LYS A 34 1.79 -6.80 3.41
N GLY A 35 2.81 -6.54 2.62
CA GLY A 35 2.62 -6.48 1.19
C GLY A 35 3.78 -5.84 0.45
N TRP A 36 3.47 -5.31 -0.73
CA TRP A 36 4.44 -4.65 -1.58
C TRP A 36 3.82 -3.51 -2.38
N LEU A 37 4.67 -2.57 -2.78
CA LEU A 37 4.37 -1.48 -3.70
C LEU A 37 5.47 -1.43 -4.75
N LYS A 38 5.09 -1.26 -6.01
CA LYS A 38 5.98 -0.97 -7.13
C LYS A 38 5.57 0.36 -7.75
N ALA A 39 6.55 1.20 -8.02
CA ALA A 39 6.35 2.45 -8.76
C ALA A 39 7.32 2.55 -9.92
N LEU A 40 6.81 2.86 -11.10
CA LEU A 40 7.57 3.02 -12.33
C LEU A 40 7.26 4.37 -12.96
N HIS A 41 8.29 5.17 -13.18
CA HIS A 41 8.17 6.45 -13.90
C HIS A 41 8.31 6.20 -15.41
N ARG A 42 7.26 6.48 -16.19
CA ARG A 42 7.22 6.16 -17.64
C ARG A 42 7.26 7.38 -18.55
N GLY A 43 7.77 8.51 -18.04
CA GLY A 43 7.90 9.76 -18.81
C GLY A 43 6.89 10.76 -18.32
N ASP A 44 5.68 10.71 -18.89
CA ASP A 44 4.59 11.65 -18.56
C ASP A 44 3.60 11.07 -17.54
N ASP A 45 3.81 9.82 -17.11
CA ASP A 45 3.01 9.17 -16.10
C ASP A 45 3.86 8.37 -15.09
N LEU A 46 3.22 8.07 -13.96
CA LEU A 46 3.69 7.16 -12.95
C LEU A 46 2.73 5.96 -12.92
N TRP A 47 3.25 4.78 -13.21
CA TRP A 47 2.53 3.54 -13.03
C TRP A 47 2.80 2.97 -11.64
N LEU A 48 1.74 2.62 -10.93
CA LEU A 48 1.77 2.06 -9.59
C LEU A 48 1.08 0.70 -9.57
N GLU A 49 1.66 -0.23 -8.83
CA GLU A 49 1.04 -1.52 -8.54
C GLU A 49 1.33 -1.90 -7.10
N ALA A 50 0.34 -2.41 -6.38
CA ALA A 50 0.49 -2.82 -5.00
C ALA A 50 -0.43 -3.98 -4.64
N GLU A 51 0.02 -4.77 -3.67
CA GLU A 51 -0.79 -5.76 -2.97
C GLU A 51 -0.50 -5.66 -1.48
N ALA A 52 -1.54 -5.74 -0.67
CA ALA A 52 -1.42 -5.74 0.78
C ALA A 52 -2.44 -6.69 1.41
N THR A 53 -2.04 -7.29 2.52
CA THR A 53 -2.87 -8.16 3.34
C THR A 53 -2.77 -7.74 4.80
N ALA A 54 -3.85 -7.96 5.53
CA ALA A 54 -3.91 -7.80 6.98
C ALA A 54 -5.00 -8.71 7.55
N THR A 55 -5.08 -8.76 8.88
CA THR A 55 -6.22 -9.36 9.58
C THR A 55 -6.93 -8.24 10.33
N VAL A 56 -8.24 -8.12 10.16
CA VAL A 56 -9.07 -7.24 10.99
C VAL A 56 -9.79 -8.07 12.05
N GLU A 57 -9.76 -7.63 13.30
CA GLU A 57 -10.55 -8.20 14.38
C GLU A 57 -11.94 -7.56 14.40
N LEU A 58 -12.97 -8.35 14.11
CA LEU A 58 -14.37 -7.93 14.23
C LEU A 58 -14.94 -8.40 15.55
N ILE A 59 -15.70 -7.55 16.24
CA ILE A 59 -16.36 -7.89 17.51
C ILE A 59 -17.87 -7.80 17.31
N CYS A 60 -18.59 -8.80 17.80
CA CYS A 60 -20.05 -8.76 17.84
C CYS A 60 -20.54 -8.15 19.16
N ASP A 61 -21.34 -7.09 19.07
CA ASP A 61 -21.92 -6.36 20.22
C ASP A 61 -22.68 -7.25 21.20
N ARG A 62 -23.20 -8.39 20.73
CA ARG A 62 -24.01 -9.31 21.53
C ARG A 62 -23.22 -10.42 22.21
N GLY A 63 -21.97 -10.67 21.79
CA GLY A 63 -21.22 -11.85 22.21
C GLY A 63 -19.81 -11.58 22.73
N LEU A 64 -19.25 -10.38 22.53
CA LEU A 64 -17.86 -10.04 22.85
C LEU A 64 -16.82 -11.04 22.31
N LYS A 65 -17.19 -11.87 21.34
CA LYS A 65 -16.30 -12.78 20.64
C LYS A 65 -15.58 -12.02 19.53
N SER A 66 -14.28 -12.23 19.42
CA SER A 66 -13.46 -11.74 18.31
C SER A 66 -13.58 -12.70 17.12
N TYR A 67 -13.71 -12.11 15.94
CA TYR A 67 -13.81 -12.77 14.66
C TYR A 67 -12.73 -12.18 13.75
N PRO A 68 -11.50 -12.71 13.77
CA PRO A 68 -10.45 -12.26 12.87
C PRO A 68 -10.84 -12.58 11.43
N GLN A 69 -10.79 -11.59 10.54
CA GLN A 69 -11.10 -11.73 9.12
C GLN A 69 -9.92 -11.26 8.27
N PRO A 70 -9.54 -11.99 7.20
CA PRO A 70 -8.52 -11.52 6.29
C PRO A 70 -9.03 -10.31 5.50
N LEU A 71 -8.15 -9.34 5.30
CA LEU A 71 -8.34 -8.22 4.38
C LEU A 71 -7.27 -8.32 3.29
N GLU A 72 -7.69 -8.10 2.05
CA GLU A 72 -6.81 -8.05 0.89
C GLU A 72 -7.10 -6.79 0.10
N ALA A 73 -6.04 -6.12 -0.34
CA ALA A 73 -6.11 -4.96 -1.23
C ALA A 73 -5.15 -5.19 -2.39
N ARG A 74 -5.64 -4.95 -3.60
CA ARG A 74 -4.84 -4.90 -4.83
C ARG A 74 -5.13 -3.60 -5.54
N VAL A 75 -4.07 -2.91 -5.94
CA VAL A 75 -4.15 -1.61 -6.60
C VAL A 75 -3.29 -1.65 -7.86
N SER A 76 -3.83 -1.16 -8.96
CA SER A 76 -3.06 -0.87 -10.17
C SER A 76 -3.58 0.43 -10.77
N GLU A 77 -2.71 1.43 -10.84
CA GLU A 77 -3.08 2.79 -11.18
C GLU A 77 -2.04 3.45 -12.08
N VAL A 78 -2.48 4.42 -12.88
CA VAL A 78 -1.63 5.31 -13.68
C VAL A 78 -1.95 6.74 -13.28
N ILE A 79 -0.92 7.48 -12.87
CA ILE A 79 -1.02 8.87 -12.44
C ILE A 79 -0.32 9.75 -13.48
N GLY A 80 -1.07 10.65 -14.13
CA GLY A 80 -0.49 11.62 -15.05
C GLY A 80 0.34 12.67 -14.33
N LEU A 81 1.58 12.88 -14.78
CA LEU A 81 2.51 13.87 -14.25
C LEU A 81 2.33 15.19 -15.02
N GLN A 82 1.27 15.93 -14.72
CA GLN A 82 1.11 17.27 -15.30
C GLN A 82 2.02 18.27 -14.58
N SER A 83 3.02 18.79 -15.29
CA SER A 83 3.76 19.98 -14.91
C SER A 83 2.84 21.20 -15.04
N ARG A 84 2.44 21.79 -13.92
CA ARG A 84 1.95 23.17 -13.91
C ARG A 84 3.12 24.14 -13.90
#